data_AF-A0A495TIW9-F1
#
_entry.id   AF-A0A495TIW9-F1
#
_cell.length_a   1.000
_cell.length_b   1.000
_cell.length_c   1.000
_cell.angle_alpha   90.00
_cell.angle_beta   90.00
_cell.angle_gamma   90.00
#
_symmetry.space_group_name_H-M   'P 1'
#
loop_
_entity.id
_entity.type
_entity.pdbx_description
1 polymer ?
#
loop_
_entity_poly.entity_id
_entity_poly.type
_entity_poly.pdbx_seq_one_letter_code
_entity_poly.pdbx_strand_id
1 'polypeptide(L)'
;MGGYISEPERLPVAAAKVDEGADKVAQSDTGFGESAAAATRHSDWTIGSSLSACTSHWSAETSRITDAMRKLAEGLRITAANYYRQEAAVAEQLQNAASLLDGKN
;
A
#
# COMPACT_ATOMS: atom_id res chain seq x y z
N MET A 1 14.31 -24.87 14.55
CA MET A 1 13.36 -24.85 13.43
C MET A 1 12.86 -23.42 13.30
N GLY A 2 13.26 -22.71 12.25
CA GLY A 2 12.94 -21.29 12.06
C GLY A 2 11.45 -21.13 11.82
N GLY A 3 10.77 -20.39 12.70
CA GLY A 3 9.40 -19.96 12.49
C GLY A 3 9.32 -19.20 11.18
N TYR A 4 8.28 -19.45 10.39
CA TYR A 4 8.00 -18.66 9.21
C TYR A 4 7.87 -17.19 9.63
N ILE A 5 8.87 -16.39 9.26
CA ILE A 5 9.00 -14.97 9.57
C ILE A 5 8.01 -14.20 8.70
N SER A 6 6.75 -14.19 9.10
CA SER A 6 5.79 -13.13 8.81
C SER A 6 4.71 -13.19 9.88
N GLU A 7 4.98 -12.58 11.03
CA GLU A 7 3.95 -12.31 12.05
C GLU A 7 2.76 -11.62 11.35
N PRO A 8 1.60 -12.27 11.23
CA PRO A 8 0.45 -11.72 10.49
C PRO A 8 0.03 -10.35 11.03
N GLU A 9 0.21 -10.10 12.33
CA GLU A 9 -0.03 -8.78 12.95
C GLU A 9 0.83 -7.64 12.39
N ARG A 10 1.99 -7.93 11.78
CA ARG A 10 2.88 -6.91 11.22
C ARG A 10 2.45 -6.48 9.82
N LEU A 11 1.66 -7.28 9.12
CA LEU A 11 1.19 -6.97 7.77
C LEU A 11 0.21 -5.78 7.75
N PRO A 12 -0.78 -5.66 8.64
CA PRO A 12 -1.62 -4.46 8.76
C PRO A 12 -0.81 -3.20 9.10
N VAL A 13 0.19 -3.31 9.98
CA VAL A 13 1.05 -2.18 10.36
C VAL A 13 1.89 -1.72 9.16
N ALA A 14 2.44 -2.68 8.39
CA ALA A 14 3.15 -2.37 7.16
C ALA A 14 2.23 -1.74 6.11
N ALA A 15 1.00 -2.24 5.95
CA ALA A 15 0.00 -1.65 5.06
C ALA A 15 -0.31 -0.20 5.43
N ALA A 16 -0.52 0.09 6.72
CA ALA A 16 -0.78 1.45 7.21
C ALA A 16 0.40 2.40 6.93
N LYS A 17 1.64 1.95 7.11
CA LYS A 17 2.83 2.74 6.79
C LYS A 17 2.97 3.01 5.29
N VAL A 18 2.60 2.04 4.46
CA VAL A 18 2.62 2.22 3.00
C VAL A 18 1.55 3.24 2.57
N ASP A 19 0.36 3.20 3.15
CA ASP A 19 -0.67 4.22 2.91
C ASP A 19 -0.23 5.61 3.39
N GLU A 20 0.37 5.71 4.58
CA GLU A 20 0.92 6.98 5.09
C GLU A 20 1.98 7.54 4.13
N GLY A 21 2.83 6.68 3.57
CA GLY A 21 3.79 7.06 2.54
C GLY A 21 3.09 7.55 1.26
N ALA A 22 2.03 6.87 0.82
CA ALA A 22 1.25 7.23 -0.35
C ALA A 22 0.60 8.62 -0.18
N ASP A 23 0.10 8.91 1.02
CA ASP A 23 -0.48 10.22 1.36
C ASP A 23 0.58 11.32 1.39
N LYS A 24 1.79 11.05 1.92
CA LYS A 24 2.91 11.99 1.89
C LYS A 24 3.37 12.31 0.47
N VAL A 25 3.41 11.32 -0.41
CA VAL A 25 3.73 11.50 -1.84
C VAL A 25 2.65 12.36 -2.51
N ALA A 26 1.38 12.06 -2.27
CA ALA A 26 0.26 12.84 -2.81
C ALA A 26 0.26 14.29 -2.30
N GLN A 27 0.59 14.51 -1.03
CA GLN A 27 0.73 15.86 -0.47
C GLN A 27 1.90 16.62 -1.07
N SER A 28 3.02 15.95 -1.34
CA SER A 28 4.20 16.57 -1.98
C SER A 28 3.88 17.08 -3.40
N ASP A 29 2.85 16.53 -4.05
CA ASP A 29 2.36 16.99 -5.35
C ASP A 29 1.79 18.43 -5.29
N THR A 30 1.32 18.90 -4.13
CA THR A 30 0.83 20.28 -3.97
C THR A 30 1.90 21.35 -4.23
N GLY A 31 3.20 21.02 -4.04
CA GLY A 31 4.31 21.91 -4.39
C GLY A 31 4.42 22.20 -5.90
N PHE A 32 3.84 21.35 -6.75
CA PHE A 32 3.80 21.56 -8.20
C PHE A 32 2.65 22.46 -8.65
N GLY A 33 1.67 22.74 -7.78
CA GLY A 33 0.60 23.70 -8.08
C GLY A 33 1.16 25.09 -8.40
N GLU A 34 2.18 25.54 -7.67
CA GLU A 34 2.84 26.82 -7.93
C GLU A 34 3.64 26.81 -9.24
N SER A 35 4.30 25.69 -9.55
CA SER A 35 5.04 25.50 -10.80
C SER A 35 4.09 25.44 -12.01
N ALA A 36 2.94 24.78 -11.89
CA ALA A 36 1.89 24.77 -12.90
C ALA A 36 1.29 26.17 -13.10
N ALA A 37 1.05 26.90 -12.01
CA ALA A 37 0.58 28.29 -12.07
C ALA A 37 1.62 29.23 -12.72
N ALA A 38 2.91 29.01 -12.47
CA ALA A 38 3.99 29.72 -13.16
C ALA A 38 4.07 29.36 -14.64
N ALA A 39 3.91 28.08 -14.98
CA ALA A 39 3.90 27.61 -16.37
C ALA A 39 2.77 28.25 -17.18
N THR A 40 1.57 28.37 -16.60
CA THR A 40 0.43 29.05 -17.23
C THR A 40 0.70 30.54 -17.46
N ARG A 41 1.27 31.23 -16.46
CA ARG A 41 1.60 32.67 -16.54
C ARG A 41 2.65 32.99 -17.62
N HIS A 42 3.54 32.06 -17.91
CA HIS A 42 4.62 32.22 -18.88
C HIS A 42 4.47 31.29 -20.10
N SER A 43 3.24 30.89 -20.43
CA SER A 43 2.93 29.88 -21.46
C SER A 43 3.40 30.25 -22.86
N ASP A 44 3.45 31.56 -23.17
CA ASP A 44 3.97 32.08 -24.44
C ASP A 44 5.50 31.96 -24.56
N TRP A 45 6.20 31.62 -23.46
CA TRP A 45 7.65 31.46 -23.45
C TRP A 45 7.99 29.97 -23.44
N THR A 46 9.05 29.60 -24.17
CA THR A 46 9.59 28.23 -24.19
C THR A 46 9.86 27.66 -22.79
N ILE A 47 10.19 28.53 -21.84
CA ILE A 47 10.40 28.15 -20.43
C ILE A 47 9.08 27.73 -19.78
N GLY A 48 7.97 28.43 -20.03
CA GLY A 48 6.66 28.06 -19.48
C GLY A 48 6.12 26.76 -20.07
N SER A 49 6.29 26.53 -21.37
CA SER A 49 5.90 25.25 -21.99
C SER A 49 6.74 24.08 -21.46
N SER A 50 8.05 24.27 -21.27
CA SER A 50 8.93 23.25 -20.69
C SER A 50 8.59 22.95 -19.23
N LEU A 51 8.26 23.99 -18.45
CA LEU A 51 7.81 23.85 -17.07
C LEU A 51 6.49 23.09 -16.99
N SER A 52 5.52 23.38 -17.88
CA SER A 52 4.24 22.67 -17.95
C SER A 52 4.40 21.18 -18.25
N ALA A 53 5.29 20.84 -19.20
CA ALA A 53 5.58 19.44 -19.52
C ALA A 53 6.22 18.71 -18.33
N CYS A 54 7.16 19.38 -17.63
CA CYS A 54 7.82 18.86 -16.44
C CYS A 54 6.81 18.60 -15.30
N THR A 55 5.95 19.58 -14.99
CA THR A 55 4.92 19.44 -13.94
C THR A 55 3.93 18.33 -14.26
N SER A 56 3.55 18.19 -15.53
CA SER A 56 2.61 17.14 -15.98
C SER A 56 3.23 15.75 -15.88
N HIS A 57 4.49 15.58 -16.30
CA HIS A 57 5.20 14.31 -16.16
C HIS A 57 5.31 13.92 -14.69
N TRP A 58 5.72 14.86 -13.84
CA TRP A 58 5.89 14.59 -12.43
C TRP A 58 4.57 14.18 -11.77
N SER A 59 3.47 14.90 -12.03
CA SER A 59 2.14 14.56 -11.49
C SER A 59 1.66 13.17 -11.94
N ALA A 60 1.98 12.77 -13.18
CA ALA A 60 1.68 11.42 -13.66
C ALA A 60 2.50 10.36 -12.90
N GLU A 61 3.77 10.64 -12.60
CA GLU A 61 4.65 9.70 -11.90
C GLU A 61 4.31 9.59 -10.41
N THR A 62 4.00 10.70 -9.73
CA THR A 62 3.52 10.69 -8.35
C THR A 62 2.23 9.90 -8.23
N SER A 63 1.28 10.10 -9.16
CA SER A 63 0.03 9.32 -9.21
C SER A 63 0.29 7.82 -9.35
N ARG A 64 1.20 7.42 -10.26
CA ARG A 64 1.57 6.00 -10.43
C ARG A 64 2.19 5.39 -9.17
N ILE A 65 3.08 6.13 -8.51
CA ILE A 65 3.72 5.67 -7.27
C ILE A 65 2.68 5.52 -6.16
N THR A 66 1.83 6.52 -5.96
CA THR A 66 0.73 6.47 -4.97
C THR A 66 -0.19 5.27 -5.23
N ASP A 67 -0.56 4.99 -6.48
CA ASP A 67 -1.38 3.83 -6.83
C ASP A 67 -0.67 2.49 -6.56
N ALA A 68 0.63 2.41 -6.87
CA ALA A 68 1.43 1.22 -6.58
C ALA A 68 1.55 0.96 -5.07
N MET A 69 1.74 2.01 -4.28
CA MET A 69 1.77 1.92 -2.82
C MET A 69 0.43 1.44 -2.27
N ARG A 70 -0.69 1.99 -2.73
CA ARG A 70 -2.03 1.55 -2.29
C ARG A 70 -2.31 0.08 -2.64
N LYS A 71 -1.91 -0.35 -3.84
CA LYS A 71 -2.01 -1.78 -4.23
C LYS A 71 -1.17 -2.68 -3.33
N LEU A 72 0.03 -2.25 -2.96
CA LEU A 72 0.89 -2.99 -2.05
C LEU A 72 0.26 -3.07 -0.65
N ALA A 73 -0.26 -1.97 -0.12
CA ALA A 73 -0.96 -1.94 1.17
C ALA A 73 -2.16 -2.91 1.18
N GLU A 74 -2.94 -2.93 0.09
CA GLU A 74 -4.06 -3.86 -0.04
C GLU A 74 -3.61 -5.31 -0.11
N GLY A 75 -2.56 -5.62 -0.87
CA GLY A 75 -1.96 -6.96 -0.91
C GLY A 75 -1.51 -7.46 0.46
N LEU A 76 -0.95 -6.56 1.28
CA LEU A 76 -0.57 -6.88 2.66
C LEU A 76 -1.78 -7.19 3.54
N ARG A 77 -2.88 -6.44 3.43
CA ARG A 77 -4.13 -6.72 4.16
C ARG A 77 -4.73 -8.06 3.77
N ILE A 78 -4.84 -8.33 2.47
CA ILE A 78 -5.35 -9.61 1.95
C ILE A 78 -4.50 -10.77 2.47
N THR A 79 -3.18 -10.61 2.46
CA THR A 79 -2.26 -11.62 2.99
C THR A 79 -2.50 -11.87 4.48
N ALA A 80 -2.65 -10.82 5.29
CA ALA A 80 -2.96 -10.96 6.72
C ALA A 80 -4.30 -11.69 6.93
N ALA A 81 -5.34 -11.31 6.19
CA ALA A 81 -6.65 -11.95 6.26
C ALA A 81 -6.61 -13.43 5.85
N ASN A 82 -5.76 -13.79 4.88
CA ASN A 82 -5.55 -15.18 4.50
C ASN A 82 -4.87 -15.99 5.61
N TYR A 83 -3.85 -15.43 6.26
CA TYR A 83 -3.20 -16.08 7.42
C TYR A 83 -4.20 -16.32 8.55
N TYR A 84 -4.99 -15.30 8.94
CA TYR A 84 -5.99 -15.46 10.00
C TYR A 84 -7.04 -16.54 9.68
N ARG A 85 -7.51 -16.60 8.42
CA ARG A 85 -8.44 -17.66 7.99
C ARG A 85 -7.82 -19.05 8.06
N GLN A 86 -6.55 -19.17 7.67
CA GLN A 86 -5.84 -20.43 7.72
C GLN A 86 -5.58 -20.88 9.15
N GLU A 87 -5.18 -19.98 10.04
CA GLU A 87 -5.01 -20.27 11.47
C GLU A 87 -6.31 -20.72 12.12
N ALA A 88 -7.43 -20.03 11.85
CA ALA A 88 -8.74 -20.41 12.37
C ALA A 88 -9.16 -21.82 11.89
N ALA A 89 -8.98 -22.12 10.61
CA ALA A 89 -9.29 -23.43 10.05
C ALA A 89 -8.42 -24.55 10.66
N VAL A 90 -7.13 -24.29 10.88
CA VAL A 90 -6.22 -25.24 11.52
C VAL A 90 -6.59 -25.43 13.00
N ALA A 91 -6.91 -24.37 13.72
CA ALA A 91 -7.35 -24.45 15.11
C ALA A 91 -8.63 -25.28 15.26
N GLU A 92 -9.61 -25.09 14.37
CA GLU A 92 -10.83 -25.88 14.33
C GLU A 92 -10.54 -27.37 14.06
N GLN A 93 -9.67 -27.66 13.09
CA GLN A 93 -9.24 -29.05 12.80
C GLN A 93 -8.55 -29.69 13.99
N LEU A 94 -7.65 -28.97 14.67
CA LEU A 94 -6.95 -29.46 15.86
C LEU A 94 -7.91 -29.69 17.02
N GLN A 95 -8.88 -28.80 17.23
CA GLN A 95 -9.90 -28.96 18.26
C GLN A 95 -10.79 -30.17 17.98
N ASN A 96 -11.22 -30.36 16.73
CA ASN A 96 -11.98 -31.53 16.31
C ASN A 96 -11.16 -32.82 16.50
N ALA A 97 -9.88 -32.82 16.12
CA ALA A 97 -8.99 -33.96 16.31
C ALA A 97 -8.78 -34.28 17.80
N ALA A 98 -8.59 -33.26 18.64
CA ALA A 98 -8.49 -33.42 20.09
C ALA A 98 -9.78 -33.98 20.69
N SER A 99 -10.96 -33.50 20.27
CA SER A 99 -12.25 -34.04 20.71
C SER A 99 -12.46 -35.49 20.28
N LEU A 100 -12.00 -35.88 19.09
CA LEU A 100 -12.04 -37.27 18.64
C LEU A 100 -11.06 -38.18 19.41
N LEU A 101 -9.93 -37.64 19.87
CA LEU A 101 -8.96 -38.36 20.70
C LEU A 101 -9.39 -38.50 22.17
N ASP A 102 -10.05 -37.47 22.72
CA ASP A 102 -10.54 -37.46 24.10
C ASP A 102 -11.88 -38.24 24.24
N GLY A 103 -12.67 -38.26 23.16
CA GLY A 103 -13.81 -39.14 22.97
C GLY A 103 -13.39 -40.54 22.53
N LYS A 104 -12.83 -41.31 23.47
CA LYS A 104 -12.60 -42.76 23.39
C LYS A 104 -13.61 -43.49 22.47
N ASN A 105 -13.07 -44.15 21.45
CA ASN A 105 -13.32 -45.59 21.31
C ASN A 105 -12.18 -46.31 22.03
#